data_AF-J3F486-F1
#
_entry.id   AF-J3F486-F1
#
_cell.length_a   1.000
_cell.length_b   1.000
_cell.length_c   1.000
_cell.angle_alpha   90.00
_cell.angle_beta   90.00
_cell.angle_gamma   90.00
#
_symmetry.space_group_name_H-M   'P 1'
#
loop_
_entity.id
_entity.type
_entity.pdbx_description
1 polymer ?
#
loop_
_entity_poly.entity_id
_entity_poly.type
_entity_poly.pdbx_seq_one_letter_code
_entity_poly.pdbx_strand_id
1 'polypeptide(L)'
;MPQVTGATHEVGVDQLFFSTTDARGVIRHSNNVFIELSRYRRDELSGAPHNIIRHPEMPGGAFKAMWDTLKTGSPFAAYVRNLAADGSEYDVFATVTPLSDGGYLSVRTRPVCTDLFDTACAIYRDARAVEDQSIGAGANRRAAAEQGLGRIAELLAGAGLSSYEEFQNTALPAEVARREELSDGTPVRPGATGDLRVMLDSVTTIATGLDSWMSGQQQLAELSASLKAAGKGLTQTLEDPRLSPERIAVLDRSDPQVKPLADLLDLWTQMQRLVSPLVARLVSTLAELDTNGARTRFRIALARLHATITSLFTVELIDGVGDPQYSAEAIPDLIESLNDGIAEMERQAQAHRALAAQVVAYIGEVSRMMTIPNQLLMLWTGSPASTDPALPATAAELSAAASGVVESVGQRLAELDDLAARCQAIHVADDAADLRDALSSFTTAASAVAPS
;
A
#
# COMPACT_ATOMS: atom_id res chain seq x y z
N MET A 1 32.47 -5.06 -15.49
CA MET A 1 31.82 -4.09 -14.59
C MET A 1 32.88 -3.13 -14.09
N PRO A 2 32.55 -1.84 -13.91
CA PRO A 2 33.46 -0.85 -13.34
C PRO A 2 33.98 -1.30 -11.96
N GLN A 3 35.14 -0.79 -11.56
CA GLN A 3 35.66 -1.00 -10.21
C GLN A 3 35.01 0.02 -9.27
N VAL A 4 34.55 -0.44 -8.10
CA VAL A 4 33.96 0.44 -7.08
C VAL A 4 35.03 1.38 -6.52
N THR A 5 34.78 2.69 -6.59
CA THR A 5 35.72 3.73 -6.12
C THR A 5 35.39 4.23 -4.71
N GLY A 6 34.16 4.00 -4.24
CA GLY A 6 33.62 4.57 -3.00
C GLY A 6 33.23 6.05 -3.11
N ALA A 7 33.40 6.68 -4.28
CA ALA A 7 32.85 8.01 -4.53
C ALA A 7 31.33 7.90 -4.71
N THR A 8 30.58 8.81 -4.07
CA THR A 8 29.11 8.89 -4.21
C THR A 8 28.73 10.22 -4.84
N HIS A 9 27.75 10.23 -5.74
CA HIS A 9 27.11 11.48 -6.16
C HIS A 9 25.61 11.46 -5.89
N GLU A 10 25.13 12.62 -5.49
CA GLU A 10 23.75 12.82 -5.05
C GLU A 10 22.83 12.99 -6.27
N VAL A 11 21.66 12.36 -6.19
CA VAL A 11 20.58 12.56 -7.15
C VAL A 11 19.73 13.75 -6.69
N GLY A 12 19.50 14.72 -7.55
CA GLY A 12 18.58 15.83 -7.28
C GLY A 12 17.12 15.36 -7.15
N VAL A 13 16.31 16.05 -6.34
CA VAL A 13 14.89 15.67 -6.13
C VAL A 13 14.07 15.72 -7.42
N ASP A 14 14.38 16.67 -8.30
CA ASP A 14 13.74 16.85 -9.62
C ASP A 14 14.44 16.09 -10.76
N GLN A 15 15.53 15.38 -10.46
CA GLN A 15 16.20 14.51 -11.43
C GLN A 15 15.54 13.13 -11.45
N LEU A 16 14.54 12.96 -12.32
CA LEU A 16 13.89 11.68 -12.54
C LEU A 16 14.63 10.88 -13.63
N PHE A 17 15.01 9.66 -13.30
CA PHE A 17 15.50 8.71 -14.28
C PHE A 17 14.31 8.10 -15.02
N PHE A 18 14.44 7.99 -16.34
CA PHE A 18 13.48 7.27 -17.16
C PHE A 18 14.19 6.33 -18.12
N SER A 19 13.66 5.12 -18.23
CA SER A 19 14.08 4.16 -19.26
C SER A 19 12.98 3.18 -19.61
N THR A 20 12.94 2.72 -20.86
CA THR A 20 12.13 1.56 -21.26
C THR A 20 12.98 0.44 -21.83
N THR A 21 12.50 -0.79 -21.73
CA THR A 21 13.25 -2.01 -22.07
C THR A 21 12.39 -3.00 -22.84
N ASP A 22 13.03 -3.94 -23.55
CA ASP A 22 12.35 -5.13 -24.09
C ASP A 22 12.00 -6.15 -23.00
N ALA A 23 11.30 -7.23 -23.37
CA ALA A 23 10.91 -8.30 -22.45
C ALA A 23 12.08 -9.04 -21.78
N ARG A 24 13.31 -8.83 -22.24
CA ARG A 24 14.54 -9.40 -21.66
C ARG A 24 15.26 -8.40 -20.76
N GLY A 25 14.72 -7.19 -20.60
CA GLY A 25 15.35 -6.10 -19.85
C GLY A 25 16.49 -5.42 -20.61
N VAL A 26 16.49 -5.47 -21.95
CA VAL A 26 17.43 -4.73 -22.80
C VAL A 26 16.90 -3.32 -23.01
N ILE A 27 17.71 -2.30 -22.69
CA ILE A 27 17.32 -0.89 -22.78
C ILE A 27 17.03 -0.50 -24.23
N ARG A 28 15.83 0.04 -24.45
CA ARG A 28 15.40 0.68 -25.70
C ARG A 28 15.66 2.18 -25.61
N HIS A 29 15.20 2.77 -24.52
CA HIS A 29 15.17 4.21 -24.31
C HIS A 29 15.77 4.57 -22.94
N SER A 30 16.59 5.64 -22.88
CA SER A 30 17.05 6.28 -21.63
C SER A 30 17.08 7.82 -21.75
N ASN A 31 16.55 8.53 -20.75
CA ASN A 31 16.57 10.00 -20.74
C ASN A 31 17.96 10.58 -20.42
N ASN A 32 18.12 11.89 -20.58
CA ASN A 32 19.39 12.58 -20.35
C ASN A 32 19.87 12.49 -18.89
N VAL A 33 18.95 12.53 -17.92
CA VAL A 33 19.26 12.34 -16.50
C VAL A 33 19.93 10.98 -16.25
N PHE A 34 19.42 9.92 -16.89
CA PHE A 34 20.02 8.60 -16.76
C PHE A 34 21.43 8.55 -17.35
N ILE A 35 21.66 9.14 -18.52
CA ILE A 35 23.00 9.23 -19.13
C ILE A 35 23.97 9.98 -18.21
N GLU A 36 23.55 11.15 -17.71
CA GLU A 36 24.39 12.00 -16.87
C GLU A 36 24.81 11.31 -15.57
N LEU A 37 23.86 10.74 -14.85
CA LEU A 37 24.10 10.16 -13.51
C LEU A 37 24.72 8.77 -13.58
N SER A 38 24.46 7.99 -14.63
CA SER A 38 25.11 6.69 -14.82
C SER A 38 26.51 6.79 -15.42
N ARG A 39 26.89 7.97 -15.95
CA ARG A 39 28.18 8.23 -16.61
C ARG A 39 28.45 7.38 -17.85
N TYR A 40 27.46 6.63 -18.31
CA TYR A 40 27.50 5.91 -19.59
C TYR A 40 27.07 6.82 -20.71
N ARG A 41 27.65 6.62 -21.90
CA ARG A 41 27.17 7.29 -23.10
C ARG A 41 25.88 6.64 -23.60
N ARG A 42 25.09 7.39 -24.38
CA ARG A 42 23.83 6.90 -24.95
C ARG A 42 23.99 5.63 -25.79
N ASP A 43 25.06 5.52 -26.57
CA ASP A 43 25.40 4.35 -27.39
C ASP A 43 25.80 3.12 -26.54
N GLU A 44 26.21 3.32 -25.30
CA GLU A 44 26.54 2.23 -24.35
C GLU A 44 25.30 1.76 -23.58
N LEU A 45 24.31 2.62 -23.39
CA LEU A 45 23.04 2.27 -22.75
C LEU A 45 22.08 1.60 -23.73
N SER A 46 21.94 2.15 -24.93
CA SER A 46 21.02 1.60 -25.93
C SER A 46 21.45 0.18 -26.34
N GLY A 47 20.53 -0.79 -26.22
CA GLY A 47 20.81 -2.19 -26.52
C GLY A 47 21.58 -2.95 -25.43
N ALA A 48 21.95 -2.30 -24.33
CA ALA A 48 22.57 -2.98 -23.19
C ALA A 48 21.51 -3.58 -22.24
N PRO A 49 21.82 -4.70 -21.57
CA PRO A 49 20.98 -5.19 -20.49
C PRO A 49 20.99 -4.18 -19.33
N HIS A 50 19.82 -3.95 -18.73
CA HIS A 50 19.64 -2.95 -17.68
C HIS A 50 20.55 -3.14 -16.46
N ASN A 51 20.99 -4.38 -16.21
CA ASN A 51 21.91 -4.71 -15.14
C ASN A 51 23.33 -4.12 -15.28
N ILE A 52 23.63 -3.39 -16.37
CA ILE A 52 24.91 -2.68 -16.57
C ILE A 52 25.23 -1.71 -15.41
N ILE A 53 24.21 -1.09 -14.82
CA ILE A 53 24.35 -0.16 -13.69
C ILE A 53 24.17 -0.82 -12.31
N ARG A 54 23.97 -2.14 -12.24
CA ARG A 54 23.68 -2.81 -10.97
C ARG A 54 24.90 -2.75 -10.05
N HIS A 55 24.72 -2.26 -8.82
CA HIS A 55 25.77 -2.32 -7.83
C HIS A 55 26.06 -3.77 -7.39
N PRO A 56 27.33 -4.20 -7.31
CA PRO A 56 27.69 -5.57 -6.93
C PRO A 56 27.21 -5.99 -5.55
N GLU A 57 26.99 -5.08 -4.60
CA GLU A 57 26.48 -5.41 -3.25
C GLU A 57 24.96 -5.60 -3.19
N MET A 58 24.21 -5.20 -4.23
CA MET A 58 22.76 -5.42 -4.22
C MET A 58 22.47 -6.94 -4.28
N PRO A 59 21.65 -7.47 -3.35
CA PRO A 59 21.36 -8.91 -3.29
C PRO A 59 20.59 -9.38 -4.52
N GLY A 60 20.91 -10.57 -5.03
CA GLY A 60 20.16 -11.26 -6.07
C GLY A 60 18.70 -11.50 -5.70
N GLY A 61 18.39 -11.69 -4.41
CA GLY A 61 17.06 -11.90 -3.88
C GLY A 61 16.11 -10.72 -4.12
N ALA A 62 16.59 -9.48 -4.01
CA ALA A 62 15.78 -8.30 -4.32
C ALA A 62 15.36 -8.26 -5.80
N PHE A 63 16.28 -8.58 -6.72
CA PHE A 63 15.96 -8.67 -8.14
C PHE A 63 15.10 -9.89 -8.47
N LYS A 64 15.23 -10.99 -7.70
CA LYS A 64 14.33 -12.13 -7.84
C LYS A 64 12.91 -11.75 -7.46
N ALA A 65 12.70 -11.06 -6.34
CA ALA A 65 11.39 -10.51 -5.97
C ALA A 65 10.82 -9.65 -7.10
N MET A 66 11.62 -8.73 -7.63
CA MET A 66 11.24 -7.90 -8.78
C MET A 66 10.75 -8.74 -9.96
N TRP A 67 11.55 -9.72 -10.42
CA TRP A 67 11.20 -10.53 -11.58
C TRP A 67 9.99 -11.45 -11.33
N ASP A 68 9.83 -11.96 -10.12
CA ASP A 68 8.67 -12.78 -9.76
C ASP A 68 7.39 -11.93 -9.79
N THR A 69 7.43 -10.69 -9.30
CA THR A 69 6.31 -9.73 -9.35
C THR A 69 6.01 -9.26 -10.78
N LEU A 70 7.03 -8.86 -11.54
CA LEU A 70 6.83 -8.38 -12.92
C LEU A 70 6.19 -9.44 -13.84
N LYS A 71 6.51 -10.72 -13.62
CA LYS A 71 5.92 -11.83 -14.38
C LYS A 71 4.44 -12.08 -14.10
N THR A 72 3.89 -11.57 -12.99
CA THR A 72 2.44 -11.60 -12.74
C THR A 72 1.71 -10.43 -13.38
N GLY A 73 2.42 -9.57 -14.14
CA GLY A 73 1.87 -8.33 -14.68
C GLY A 73 1.73 -7.21 -13.64
N SER A 74 2.33 -7.39 -12.46
CA SER A 74 2.30 -6.38 -11.39
C SER A 74 3.56 -5.51 -11.42
N PRO A 75 3.43 -4.20 -11.16
CA PRO A 75 4.57 -3.31 -11.00
C PRO A 75 5.33 -3.62 -9.72
N PHE A 76 6.57 -3.15 -9.66
CA PHE A 76 7.46 -3.35 -8.55
C PHE A 76 8.16 -2.05 -8.16
N ALA A 77 8.36 -1.82 -6.86
CA ALA A 77 9.16 -0.71 -6.37
C ALA A 77 10.21 -1.16 -5.34
N ALA A 78 11.40 -0.55 -5.40
CA ALA A 78 12.50 -0.89 -4.49
C ALA A 78 13.53 0.24 -4.38
N TYR A 79 14.18 0.30 -3.22
CA TYR A 79 15.47 0.99 -3.10
C TYR A 79 16.54 0.21 -3.84
N VAL A 80 17.35 0.90 -4.64
CA VAL A 80 18.41 0.30 -5.46
C VAL A 80 19.65 1.18 -5.40
N ARG A 81 20.78 0.57 -5.05
CA ARG A 81 22.10 1.15 -5.27
C ARG A 81 22.60 0.83 -6.66
N ASN A 82 23.06 1.84 -7.38
CA ASN A 82 23.63 1.71 -8.71
C ASN A 82 25.12 2.06 -8.73
N LEU A 83 25.83 1.50 -9.71
CA LEU A 83 27.23 1.75 -10.01
C LEU A 83 27.34 2.44 -11.38
N ALA A 84 27.92 3.64 -11.41
CA ALA A 84 28.18 4.40 -12.62
C ALA A 84 29.42 3.89 -13.37
N ALA A 85 29.57 4.30 -14.64
CA ALA A 85 30.66 3.87 -15.52
C ALA A 85 32.07 4.25 -14.99
N ASP A 86 32.18 5.36 -14.26
CA ASP A 86 33.40 5.83 -13.61
C ASP A 86 33.68 5.14 -12.25
N GLY A 87 32.79 4.23 -11.83
CA GLY A 87 32.90 3.50 -10.57
C GLY A 87 32.36 4.26 -9.35
N SER A 88 31.72 5.40 -9.54
CA SER A 88 30.96 6.09 -8.48
C SER A 88 29.58 5.46 -8.25
N GLU A 89 29.03 5.69 -7.07
CA GLU A 89 27.77 5.10 -6.61
C GLU A 89 26.67 6.17 -6.49
N TYR A 90 25.43 5.76 -6.77
CA TYR A 90 24.25 6.59 -6.53
C TYR A 90 23.05 5.72 -6.17
N ASP A 91 22.28 6.19 -5.20
CA ASP A 91 21.10 5.50 -4.67
C ASP A 91 19.82 6.06 -5.29
N VAL A 92 18.91 5.17 -5.67
CA VAL A 92 17.60 5.52 -6.25
C VAL A 92 16.49 4.72 -5.59
N PHE A 93 15.29 5.29 -5.57
CA PHE A 93 14.05 4.55 -5.42
C PHE A 93 13.49 4.27 -6.82
N ALA A 94 13.47 3.00 -7.22
CA ALA A 94 13.13 2.58 -8.57
C ALA A 94 11.73 1.97 -8.62
N THR A 95 10.95 2.36 -9.63
CA THR A 95 9.73 1.66 -10.04
C THR A 95 9.96 0.96 -11.37
N VAL A 96 9.27 -0.17 -11.58
CA VAL A 96 9.23 -0.91 -12.84
C VAL A 96 7.79 -1.33 -13.12
N THR A 97 7.29 -0.97 -14.29
CA THR A 97 5.92 -1.19 -14.77
C THR A 97 5.96 -2.06 -16.03
N PRO A 98 5.29 -3.22 -16.06
CA PRO A 98 5.14 -4.01 -17.28
C PRO A 98 4.38 -3.25 -18.36
N LEU A 99 4.80 -3.39 -19.61
CA LEU A 99 4.12 -2.89 -20.81
C LEU A 99 3.45 -4.05 -21.56
N SER A 100 2.43 -3.75 -22.36
CA SER A 100 1.61 -4.69 -23.13
C SER A 100 2.40 -5.44 -24.21
N ASP A 101 3.48 -4.85 -24.71
CA ASP A 101 4.41 -5.49 -25.65
C ASP A 101 5.39 -6.48 -24.96
N GLY A 102 5.24 -6.67 -23.65
CA GLY A 102 6.07 -7.50 -22.80
C GLY A 102 7.32 -6.80 -22.27
N GLY A 103 7.60 -5.57 -22.70
CA GLY A 103 8.68 -4.73 -22.19
C GLY A 103 8.39 -4.16 -20.80
N TYR A 104 9.28 -3.26 -20.35
CA TYR A 104 9.14 -2.61 -19.05
C TYR A 104 9.50 -1.13 -19.12
N LEU A 105 8.71 -0.31 -18.45
CA LEU A 105 8.97 1.09 -18.17
C LEU A 105 9.50 1.25 -16.75
N SER A 106 10.50 2.09 -16.55
CA SER A 106 11.06 2.37 -15.22
C SER A 106 11.25 3.86 -15.00
N VAL A 107 10.67 4.36 -13.91
CA VAL A 107 10.92 5.70 -13.36
C VAL A 107 11.69 5.54 -12.06
N ARG A 108 12.72 6.35 -11.84
CA ARG A 108 13.47 6.34 -10.57
C ARG A 108 13.67 7.72 -10.02
N THR A 109 13.57 7.84 -8.72
CA THR A 109 13.75 9.07 -7.96
C THR A 109 14.89 8.92 -6.98
N ARG A 110 15.33 10.03 -6.41
CA ARG A 110 16.15 10.02 -5.20
C ARG A 110 15.35 9.40 -4.03
N PRO A 111 15.94 8.53 -3.20
CA PRO A 111 15.36 8.16 -1.90
C PRO A 111 15.29 9.40 -1.00
N VAL A 112 14.10 9.72 -0.51
CA VAL A 112 13.85 10.88 0.35
C VAL A 112 13.24 10.50 1.70
N CYS A 113 12.81 9.25 1.89
CA CYS A 113 12.45 8.70 3.20
C CYS A 113 13.65 7.95 3.80
N THR A 114 14.52 8.66 4.53
CA THR A 114 15.76 8.11 5.10
C THR A 114 15.53 6.87 5.96
N ASP A 115 14.50 6.87 6.81
CA ASP A 115 14.24 5.76 7.72
C ASP A 115 13.87 4.46 6.97
N LEU A 116 13.07 4.58 5.90
CA LEU A 116 12.70 3.45 5.05
C LEU A 116 13.88 2.98 4.21
N PHE A 117 14.65 3.92 3.66
CA PHE A 117 15.86 3.63 2.89
C PHE A 117 16.90 2.89 3.74
N ASP A 118 17.23 3.39 4.93
CA ASP A 118 18.22 2.80 5.84
C ASP A 118 17.78 1.40 6.28
N THR A 119 16.48 1.23 6.57
CA THR A 119 15.89 -0.07 6.91
C THR A 119 16.04 -1.06 5.75
N ALA A 120 15.71 -0.65 4.53
CA ALA A 120 15.86 -1.49 3.35
C ALA A 120 17.33 -1.87 3.08
N CYS A 121 18.25 -0.91 3.21
CA CYS A 121 19.69 -1.15 3.07
C CYS A 121 20.22 -2.15 4.11
N ALA A 122 19.75 -2.07 5.36
CA ALA A 122 20.10 -3.05 6.39
C ALA A 122 19.60 -4.46 6.02
N ILE A 123 18.35 -4.58 5.57
CA ILE A 123 17.78 -5.85 5.11
C ILE A 123 18.56 -6.43 3.93
N TYR A 124 18.91 -5.60 2.95
CA TYR A 124 19.67 -6.04 1.78
C TYR A 124 21.09 -6.48 2.11
N ARG A 125 21.75 -5.84 3.08
CA ARG A 125 23.07 -6.24 3.55
C ARG A 125 23.05 -7.63 4.17
N ASP A 126 22.06 -7.91 5.01
CA ASP A 126 21.85 -9.23 5.62
C ASP A 126 21.54 -10.30 4.57
N ALA A 127 20.64 -10.00 3.63
CA ALA A 127 20.32 -10.90 2.53
C ALA A 127 21.55 -11.18 1.67
N ARG A 128 22.39 -10.17 1.43
CA ARG A 128 23.61 -10.32 0.66
C ARG A 128 24.65 -11.20 1.37
N ALA A 129 24.80 -11.06 2.68
CA ALA A 129 25.69 -11.91 3.47
C ALA A 129 25.28 -13.40 3.38
N VAL A 130 23.97 -13.69 3.42
CA VAL A 130 23.43 -15.05 3.22
C VAL A 130 23.76 -15.56 1.81
N GLU A 131 23.60 -14.74 0.78
CA GLU A 131 23.94 -15.09 -0.60
C GLU A 131 25.44 -15.41 -0.75
N ASP A 132 26.31 -14.58 -0.21
CA ASP A 132 27.77 -14.77 -0.30
C ASP A 132 28.21 -16.04 0.45
N GLN A 133 27.62 -16.33 1.62
CA GLN A 133 27.85 -17.59 2.34
C GLN A 133 27.39 -18.81 1.52
N SER A 134 26.22 -18.72 0.89
CA SER A 134 25.66 -19.76 0.05
C SER A 134 26.55 -20.05 -1.17
N ILE A 135 27.03 -19.00 -1.82
CA ILE A 135 27.97 -19.10 -2.96
C ILE A 135 29.30 -19.70 -2.49
N GLY A 136 29.82 -19.26 -1.34
CA GLY A 136 31.03 -19.82 -0.74
C GLY A 136 30.91 -21.31 -0.40
N ALA A 137 29.70 -21.78 -0.11
CA ALA A 137 29.37 -23.20 0.09
C ALA A 137 29.10 -23.97 -1.22
N GLY A 138 29.27 -23.34 -2.39
CA GLY A 138 29.15 -23.97 -3.71
C GLY A 138 27.77 -23.84 -4.37
N ALA A 139 26.84 -23.05 -3.82
CA ALA A 139 25.56 -22.79 -4.46
C ALA A 139 25.73 -21.94 -5.74
N ASN A 140 24.90 -22.20 -6.75
CA ASN A 140 24.83 -21.32 -7.91
C ASN A 140 24.08 -20.01 -7.57
N ARG A 141 24.24 -18.98 -8.41
CA ARG A 141 23.65 -17.65 -8.19
C ARG A 141 22.13 -17.65 -8.02
N ARG A 142 21.42 -18.57 -8.69
CA ARG A 142 19.96 -18.67 -8.58
C ARG A 142 19.53 -19.21 -7.22
N ALA A 143 20.19 -20.27 -6.76
CA ALA A 143 19.95 -20.84 -5.43
C ALA A 143 20.33 -19.85 -4.31
N ALA A 144 21.44 -19.12 -4.48
CA ALA A 144 21.81 -18.05 -3.56
C ALA A 144 20.74 -16.95 -3.51
N ALA A 145 20.27 -16.45 -4.66
CA ALA A 145 19.20 -15.44 -4.72
C ALA A 145 17.88 -15.92 -4.09
N GLU A 146 17.54 -17.21 -4.18
CA GLU A 146 16.38 -17.78 -3.47
C GLU A 146 16.54 -17.66 -1.95
N GLN A 147 17.72 -17.97 -1.43
CA GLN A 147 18.03 -17.84 0.01
C GLN A 147 18.07 -16.37 0.44
N GLY A 148 18.64 -15.50 -0.38
CA GLY A 148 18.61 -14.05 -0.16
C GLY A 148 17.18 -13.50 -0.10
N LEU A 149 16.30 -13.93 -1.00
CA LEU A 149 14.88 -13.58 -0.96
C LEU A 149 14.19 -14.11 0.32
N GLY A 150 14.48 -15.35 0.71
CA GLY A 150 14.01 -15.92 1.98
C GLY A 150 14.43 -15.05 3.18
N ARG A 151 15.69 -14.61 3.21
CA ARG A 151 16.21 -13.72 4.27
C ARG A 151 15.51 -12.36 4.28
N ILE A 152 15.23 -11.78 3.11
CA ILE A 152 14.45 -10.53 3.01
C ILE A 152 13.06 -10.74 3.62
N ALA A 153 12.37 -11.84 3.26
CA ALA A 153 11.03 -12.14 3.77
C ALA A 153 11.02 -12.33 5.30
N GLU A 154 12.01 -13.04 5.86
CA GLU A 154 12.16 -13.19 7.32
C GLU A 154 12.31 -11.86 8.05
N LEU A 155 13.16 -10.97 7.52
CA LEU A 155 13.43 -9.67 8.13
C LEU A 155 12.24 -8.73 8.03
N LEU A 156 11.53 -8.74 6.91
CA LEU A 156 10.26 -8.00 6.76
C LEU A 156 9.22 -8.49 7.77
N ALA A 157 9.07 -9.82 7.93
CA ALA A 157 8.15 -10.40 8.91
C ALA A 157 8.53 -9.99 10.35
N GLY A 158 9.82 -9.95 10.68
CA GLY A 158 10.32 -9.46 11.96
C GLY A 158 10.02 -7.96 12.21
N ALA A 159 9.90 -7.17 11.14
CA ALA A 159 9.49 -5.77 11.18
C ALA A 159 7.95 -5.57 11.15
N GLY A 160 7.17 -6.66 11.14
CA GLY A 160 5.71 -6.61 11.12
C GLY A 160 5.09 -6.52 9.73
N LEU A 161 5.88 -6.66 8.65
CA LEU A 161 5.42 -6.68 7.27
C LEU A 161 5.33 -8.12 6.78
N SER A 162 4.17 -8.54 6.30
CA SER A 162 3.91 -9.92 5.89
C SER A 162 4.58 -10.32 4.56
N SER A 163 4.97 -9.34 3.74
CA SER A 163 5.52 -9.59 2.41
C SER A 163 6.30 -8.39 1.87
N TYR A 164 7.07 -8.63 0.81
CA TYR A 164 7.68 -7.55 0.02
C TYR A 164 6.61 -6.63 -0.61
N GLU A 165 5.45 -7.17 -0.97
CA GLU A 165 4.34 -6.38 -1.50
C GLU A 165 3.87 -5.33 -0.49
N GLU A 166 3.73 -5.71 0.78
CA GLU A 166 3.34 -4.80 1.85
C GLU A 166 4.39 -3.71 2.09
N PHE A 167 5.68 -4.08 2.00
CA PHE A 167 6.78 -3.12 2.04
C PHE A 167 6.68 -2.09 0.92
N GLN A 168 6.55 -2.50 -0.35
CA GLN A 168 6.47 -1.54 -1.46
C GLN A 168 5.19 -0.69 -1.41
N ASN A 169 4.07 -1.26 -0.94
CA ASN A 169 2.79 -0.55 -0.77
C ASN A 169 2.87 0.54 0.32
N THR A 170 3.85 0.45 1.21
CA THR A 170 4.17 1.47 2.19
C THR A 170 5.20 2.46 1.65
N ALA A 171 6.28 1.95 1.04
CA ALA A 171 7.41 2.75 0.63
C ALA A 171 7.09 3.69 -0.55
N LEU A 172 6.44 3.22 -1.61
CA LEU A 172 6.21 4.04 -2.80
C LEU A 172 5.32 5.27 -2.51
N PRO A 173 4.16 5.15 -1.85
CA PRO A 173 3.37 6.33 -1.51
C PRO A 173 4.12 7.34 -0.62
N ALA A 174 4.90 6.85 0.35
CA ALA A 174 5.69 7.71 1.24
C ALA A 174 6.79 8.46 0.48
N GLU A 175 7.56 7.75 -0.36
CA GLU A 175 8.62 8.34 -1.19
C GLU A 175 8.08 9.38 -2.16
N VAL A 176 6.95 9.08 -2.83
CA VAL A 176 6.31 10.03 -3.76
C VAL A 176 5.81 11.26 -3.02
N ALA A 177 5.05 11.10 -1.92
CA ALA A 177 4.56 12.22 -1.15
C ALA A 177 5.70 13.11 -0.65
N ARG A 178 6.74 12.51 -0.08
CA ARG A 178 7.90 13.26 0.43
C ARG A 178 8.70 13.94 -0.69
N ARG A 179 8.77 13.32 -1.87
CA ARG A 179 9.41 13.92 -3.05
C ARG A 179 8.63 15.15 -3.51
N GLU A 180 7.31 15.06 -3.63
CA GLU A 180 6.48 16.20 -4.06
C GLU A 180 6.57 17.38 -3.08
N GLU A 181 6.72 17.13 -1.77
CA GLU A 181 6.98 18.19 -0.76
C GLU A 181 8.32 18.92 -0.95
N LEU A 182 9.32 18.22 -1.50
CA LEU A 182 10.69 18.72 -1.70
C LEU A 182 10.95 19.24 -3.12
N SER A 183 10.04 18.96 -4.05
CA SER A 183 10.15 19.28 -5.48
C SER A 183 9.75 20.73 -5.73
N ASP A 184 10.31 21.33 -6.78
CA ASP A 184 9.83 22.61 -7.31
C ASP A 184 8.43 22.50 -7.96
N GLY A 185 7.88 21.28 -8.05
CA GLY A 185 6.56 20.97 -8.59
C GLY A 185 6.54 20.85 -10.12
N THR A 186 5.34 20.77 -10.69
CA THR A 186 5.16 20.69 -12.15
C THR A 186 5.56 22.02 -12.80
N PRO A 187 6.53 22.02 -13.74
CA PRO A 187 6.97 23.26 -14.37
C PRO A 187 5.84 23.93 -15.17
N VAL A 188 5.63 25.22 -14.95
CA VAL A 188 4.63 26.00 -15.69
C VAL A 188 5.25 26.63 -16.94
N ARG A 189 4.54 26.58 -18.07
CA ARG A 189 4.92 27.28 -19.32
C ARG A 189 3.75 28.16 -19.80
N PRO A 190 3.65 29.41 -19.33
CA PRO A 190 2.55 30.32 -19.72
C PRO A 190 2.55 30.66 -21.22
N GLY A 191 3.71 30.59 -21.88
CA GLY A 191 3.85 30.82 -23.31
C GLY A 191 3.59 29.60 -24.20
N ALA A 192 3.29 28.42 -23.63
CA ALA A 192 2.98 27.24 -24.42
C ALA A 192 1.69 27.45 -25.23
N THR A 193 1.67 26.99 -26.48
CA THR A 193 0.51 27.10 -27.38
C THR A 193 0.26 25.78 -28.13
N GLY A 194 -0.90 25.66 -28.78
CA GLY A 194 -1.25 24.49 -29.59
C GLY A 194 -1.34 23.19 -28.78
N ASP A 195 -1.00 22.07 -29.41
CA ASP A 195 -1.12 20.73 -28.82
C ASP A 195 -0.20 20.52 -27.62
N LEU A 196 0.99 21.13 -27.63
CA LEU A 196 1.90 21.08 -26.47
C LEU A 196 1.32 21.75 -25.22
N ARG A 197 0.52 22.82 -25.39
CA ARG A 197 -0.22 23.43 -24.27
C ARG A 197 -1.30 22.49 -23.73
N VAL A 198 -2.04 21.84 -24.63
CA VAL A 198 -3.07 20.85 -24.26
C VAL A 198 -2.43 19.70 -23.50
N MET A 199 -1.30 19.17 -23.96
CA MET A 199 -0.54 18.14 -23.25
C MET A 199 -0.18 18.58 -21.83
N LEU A 200 0.38 19.77 -21.65
CA LEU A 200 0.79 20.25 -20.33
C LEU A 200 -0.41 20.46 -19.38
N ASP A 201 -1.52 20.99 -19.88
CA ASP A 201 -2.73 21.21 -19.09
C ASP A 201 -3.43 19.90 -18.72
N SER A 202 -3.48 18.95 -19.64
CA SER A 202 -4.05 17.62 -19.40
C SER A 202 -3.25 16.85 -18.36
N VAL A 203 -1.91 16.81 -18.45
CA VAL A 203 -1.08 16.10 -17.45
C VAL A 203 -1.13 16.78 -16.08
N THR A 204 -1.26 18.11 -16.03
CA THR A 204 -1.47 18.85 -14.78
C THR A 204 -2.81 18.49 -14.14
N THR A 205 -3.87 18.38 -14.95
CA THR A 205 -5.19 17.91 -14.49
C THR A 205 -5.12 16.49 -13.95
N ILE A 206 -4.42 15.59 -14.64
CA ILE A 206 -4.20 14.21 -14.19
C ILE A 206 -3.48 14.19 -12.84
N ALA A 207 -2.37 14.92 -12.70
CA ALA A 207 -1.62 14.98 -11.45
C ALA A 207 -2.49 15.47 -10.29
N THR A 208 -3.26 16.54 -10.50
CA THR A 208 -4.17 17.11 -9.49
C THR A 208 -5.27 16.13 -9.09
N GLY A 209 -5.87 15.42 -10.06
CA GLY A 209 -6.89 14.40 -9.78
C GLY A 209 -6.32 13.19 -9.02
N LEU A 210 -5.08 12.78 -9.31
CA LEU A 210 -4.39 11.73 -8.55
C LEU A 210 -4.12 12.17 -7.10
N ASP A 211 -3.74 13.43 -6.86
CA ASP A 211 -3.51 13.97 -5.52
C ASP A 211 -4.83 14.03 -4.70
N SER A 212 -5.95 14.41 -5.34
CA SER A 212 -7.31 14.33 -4.78
C SER A 212 -7.66 12.89 -4.37
N TRP A 213 -7.44 11.93 -5.30
CA TRP A 213 -7.74 10.53 -5.05
C TRP A 213 -6.88 9.95 -3.91
N MET A 214 -5.57 10.27 -3.87
CA MET A 214 -4.69 9.86 -2.77
C MET A 214 -5.21 10.34 -1.42
N SER A 215 -5.65 11.60 -1.35
CA SER A 215 -6.21 12.20 -0.14
C SER A 215 -7.47 11.45 0.33
N GLY A 216 -8.37 11.10 -0.59
CA GLY A 216 -9.53 10.27 -0.30
C GLY A 216 -9.16 8.86 0.21
N GLN A 217 -8.15 8.23 -0.38
CA GLN A 217 -7.65 6.93 0.07
C GLN A 217 -6.99 6.97 1.46
N GLN A 218 -6.36 8.08 1.82
CA GLN A 218 -5.79 8.27 3.16
C GLN A 218 -6.89 8.35 4.22
N GLN A 219 -7.97 9.10 3.96
CA GLN A 219 -9.12 9.17 4.87
C GLN A 219 -9.78 7.80 5.07
N LEU A 220 -9.89 7.00 3.99
CA LEU A 220 -10.39 5.63 4.07
C LEU A 220 -9.47 4.72 4.89
N ALA A 221 -8.15 4.88 4.78
CA ALA A 221 -7.18 4.12 5.56
C ALA A 221 -7.34 4.38 7.07
N GLU A 222 -7.52 5.64 7.46
CA GLU A 222 -7.75 6.04 8.85
C GLU A 222 -9.05 5.47 9.43
N LEU A 223 -10.13 5.48 8.63
CA LEU A 223 -11.38 4.82 9.01
C LEU A 223 -11.23 3.31 9.13
N SER A 224 -10.56 2.67 8.18
CA SER A 224 -10.30 1.23 8.21
C SER A 224 -9.49 0.83 9.45
N ALA A 225 -8.46 1.60 9.81
CA ALA A 225 -7.67 1.40 11.01
C ALA A 225 -8.53 1.53 12.29
N SER A 226 -9.40 2.54 12.34
CA SER A 226 -10.34 2.73 13.45
C SER A 226 -11.33 1.56 13.57
N LEU A 227 -11.89 1.11 12.45
CA LEU A 227 -12.79 -0.06 12.41
C LEU A 227 -12.09 -1.35 12.87
N LYS A 228 -10.84 -1.57 12.45
CA LYS A 228 -10.02 -2.70 12.86
C LYS A 228 -9.75 -2.68 14.36
N ALA A 229 -9.44 -1.51 14.92
CA ALA A 229 -9.25 -1.33 16.35
C ALA A 229 -10.55 -1.61 17.14
N ALA A 230 -11.67 -1.05 16.69
CA ALA A 230 -12.99 -1.26 17.29
C ALA A 230 -13.43 -2.74 17.21
N GLY A 231 -13.26 -3.40 16.06
CA GLY A 231 -13.57 -4.82 15.86
C GLY A 231 -12.70 -5.75 16.73
N LYS A 232 -11.40 -5.44 16.87
CA LYS A 232 -10.51 -6.15 17.82
C LYS A 232 -10.96 -5.93 19.26
N GLY A 233 -11.32 -4.70 19.63
CA GLY A 233 -11.86 -4.39 20.95
C GLY A 233 -13.13 -5.17 21.26
N LEU A 234 -14.06 -5.27 20.30
CA LEU A 234 -15.27 -6.08 20.44
C LEU A 234 -14.94 -7.57 20.62
N THR A 235 -13.99 -8.10 19.85
CA THR A 235 -13.54 -9.49 19.99
C THR A 235 -13.03 -9.75 21.42
N GLN A 236 -12.18 -8.86 21.94
CA GLN A 236 -11.64 -8.96 23.30
C GLN A 236 -12.73 -8.90 24.38
N THR A 237 -13.73 -8.03 24.21
CA THR A 237 -14.85 -7.92 25.15
C THR A 237 -15.74 -9.16 25.13
N LEU A 238 -16.02 -9.72 23.95
CA LEU A 238 -16.82 -10.94 23.82
C LEU A 238 -16.10 -12.16 24.40
N GLU A 239 -14.77 -12.21 24.28
CA GLU A 239 -13.92 -13.31 24.77
C GLU A 239 -13.36 -13.06 26.18
N ASP A 240 -13.99 -12.21 26.99
CA ASP A 240 -13.53 -11.91 28.35
C ASP A 240 -13.44 -13.20 29.20
N PRO A 241 -12.25 -13.59 29.69
CA PRO A 241 -12.05 -14.84 30.43
C PRO A 241 -12.81 -14.88 31.76
N ARG A 242 -13.25 -13.73 32.29
CA ARG A 242 -14.06 -13.63 33.50
C ARG A 242 -15.46 -14.21 33.31
N LEU A 243 -16.01 -14.17 32.08
CA LEU A 243 -17.32 -14.73 31.72
C LEU A 243 -17.18 -16.06 30.96
N SER A 244 -16.13 -16.82 31.25
CA SER A 244 -15.90 -18.12 30.63
C SER A 244 -16.96 -19.17 31.03
N PRO A 245 -17.31 -20.11 30.12
CA PRO A 245 -18.28 -21.16 30.41
C PRO A 245 -17.96 -21.95 31.68
N GLU A 246 -16.67 -22.19 31.95
CA GLU A 246 -16.19 -22.91 33.13
C GLU A 246 -16.52 -22.17 34.43
N ARG A 247 -16.37 -20.84 34.44
CA ARG A 247 -16.69 -20.02 35.62
C ARG A 247 -18.20 -19.92 35.84
N ILE A 248 -18.97 -19.78 34.76
CA ILE A 248 -20.44 -19.73 34.81
C ILE A 248 -21.00 -21.06 35.33
N ALA A 249 -20.41 -22.19 34.95
CA ALA A 249 -20.86 -23.52 35.34
C ALA A 249 -20.86 -23.75 36.87
N VAL A 250 -20.02 -23.04 37.62
CA VAL A 250 -19.87 -23.15 39.09
C VAL A 250 -21.03 -22.51 39.86
N LEU A 251 -21.86 -21.68 39.23
CA LEU A 251 -23.01 -21.03 39.89
C LEU A 251 -24.04 -22.06 40.39
N ASP A 252 -24.50 -21.88 41.64
CA ASP A 252 -25.57 -22.68 42.22
C ASP A 252 -26.93 -22.27 41.64
N ARG A 253 -27.41 -23.06 40.69
CA ARG A 253 -28.69 -22.82 40.00
C ARG A 253 -29.92 -23.12 40.87
N SER A 254 -29.73 -23.72 42.05
CA SER A 254 -30.81 -23.96 43.00
C SER A 254 -31.09 -22.75 43.89
N ASP A 255 -30.12 -21.85 44.05
CA ASP A 255 -30.27 -20.59 44.78
C ASP A 255 -31.14 -19.60 43.98
N PRO A 256 -32.31 -19.18 44.52
CA PRO A 256 -33.20 -18.21 43.87
C PRO A 256 -32.55 -16.86 43.59
N GLN A 257 -31.53 -16.45 44.35
CA GLN A 257 -30.81 -15.18 44.15
C GLN A 257 -29.80 -15.26 42.99
N VAL A 258 -29.23 -16.44 42.74
CA VAL A 258 -28.21 -16.67 41.71
C VAL A 258 -28.80 -17.07 40.37
N LYS A 259 -29.92 -17.80 40.38
CA LYS A 259 -30.56 -18.33 39.18
C LYS A 259 -30.79 -17.30 38.05
N PRO A 260 -31.31 -16.07 38.30
CA PRO A 260 -31.53 -15.11 37.22
C PRO A 260 -30.23 -14.69 36.52
N LEU A 261 -29.13 -14.51 37.27
CA LEU A 261 -27.81 -14.22 36.70
C LEU A 261 -27.29 -15.41 35.89
N ALA A 262 -27.43 -16.63 36.41
CA ALA A 262 -26.98 -17.83 35.70
C ALA A 262 -27.69 -18.01 34.36
N ASP A 263 -29.01 -17.83 34.31
CA ASP A 263 -29.80 -17.93 33.07
C ASP A 263 -29.39 -16.86 32.03
N LEU A 264 -29.08 -15.64 32.49
CA LEU A 264 -28.60 -14.55 31.64
C LEU A 264 -27.18 -14.81 31.09
N LEU A 265 -26.29 -15.35 31.92
CA LEU A 265 -24.93 -15.71 31.51
C LEU A 265 -24.93 -16.91 30.55
N ASP A 266 -25.83 -17.88 30.74
CA ASP A 266 -26.02 -18.99 29.80
C ASP A 266 -26.51 -18.46 28.43
N LEU A 267 -27.43 -17.49 28.41
CA LEU A 267 -27.86 -16.81 27.18
C LEU A 267 -26.70 -16.04 26.53
N TRP A 268 -25.91 -15.31 27.32
CA TRP A 268 -24.72 -14.60 26.85
C TRP A 268 -23.74 -15.55 26.16
N THR A 269 -23.39 -16.66 26.79
CA THR A 269 -22.47 -17.65 26.22
C THR A 269 -23.02 -18.28 24.94
N GLN A 270 -24.32 -18.55 24.86
CA GLN A 270 -24.94 -19.05 23.63
C GLN A 270 -24.83 -18.04 22.49
N MET A 271 -25.09 -16.76 22.79
CA MET A 271 -25.03 -15.68 21.81
C MET A 271 -23.60 -15.40 21.36
N GLN A 272 -22.64 -15.43 22.27
CA GLN A 272 -21.21 -15.33 21.96
C GLN A 272 -20.81 -16.36 20.90
N ARG A 273 -21.20 -17.63 21.04
CA ARG A 273 -20.90 -18.69 20.04
C ARG A 273 -21.48 -18.40 18.66
N LEU A 274 -22.61 -17.70 18.58
CA LEU A 274 -23.23 -17.31 17.31
C LEU A 274 -22.58 -16.07 16.70
N VAL A 275 -22.12 -15.13 17.53
CA VAL A 275 -21.55 -13.84 17.10
C VAL A 275 -20.05 -13.95 16.79
N SER A 276 -19.28 -14.79 17.49
CA SER A 276 -17.84 -14.94 17.27
C SER A 276 -17.46 -15.22 15.81
N PRO A 277 -18.14 -16.13 15.07
CA PRO A 277 -17.84 -16.34 13.64
C PRO A 277 -18.09 -15.10 12.77
N LEU A 278 -19.10 -14.29 13.09
CA LEU A 278 -19.39 -13.05 12.36
C LEU A 278 -18.35 -11.98 12.63
N VAL A 279 -17.92 -11.83 13.89
CA VAL A 279 -16.84 -10.91 14.27
C VAL A 279 -15.51 -11.33 13.63
N ALA A 280 -15.22 -12.63 13.56
CA ALA A 280 -14.04 -13.13 12.84
C ALA A 280 -14.09 -12.80 11.34
N ARG A 281 -15.26 -12.94 10.69
CA ARG A 281 -15.45 -12.50 9.29
C ARG A 281 -15.25 -11.00 9.13
N LEU A 282 -15.83 -10.19 10.02
CA LEU A 282 -15.63 -8.74 10.04
C LEU A 282 -14.14 -8.37 10.11
N VAL A 283 -13.38 -8.97 11.03
CA VAL A 283 -11.94 -8.72 11.16
C VAL A 283 -11.17 -9.14 9.90
N SER A 284 -11.52 -10.28 9.30
CA SER A 284 -10.91 -10.73 8.04
C SER A 284 -11.20 -9.76 6.89
N THR A 285 -12.45 -9.34 6.71
CA THR A 285 -12.86 -8.40 5.66
C THR A 285 -12.22 -7.03 5.85
N LEU A 286 -12.03 -6.57 7.09
CA LEU A 286 -11.29 -5.36 7.40
C LEU A 286 -9.81 -5.46 7.00
N ALA A 287 -9.17 -6.61 7.19
CA ALA A 287 -7.80 -6.83 6.73
C ALA A 287 -7.69 -6.84 5.19
N GLU A 288 -8.69 -7.41 4.50
CA GLU A 288 -8.78 -7.35 3.03
C GLU A 288 -8.98 -5.92 2.52
N LEU A 289 -9.83 -5.13 3.20
CA LEU A 289 -10.06 -3.72 2.89
C LEU A 289 -8.78 -2.89 3.02
N ASP A 290 -8.03 -3.10 4.11
CA ASP A 290 -6.74 -2.45 4.37
C ASP A 290 -5.71 -2.79 3.28
N THR A 291 -5.61 -4.07 2.91
CA THR A 291 -4.73 -4.55 1.83
C THR A 291 -5.10 -3.93 0.48
N ASN A 292 -6.39 -3.88 0.15
CA ASN A 292 -6.89 -3.27 -1.07
C ASN A 292 -6.59 -1.76 -1.12
N GLY A 293 -6.80 -1.05 0.00
CA GLY A 293 -6.48 0.37 0.11
C GLY A 293 -4.98 0.65 -0.06
N ALA A 294 -4.11 -0.18 0.54
CA ALA A 294 -2.66 -0.06 0.38
C ALA A 294 -2.21 -0.25 -1.08
N ARG A 295 -2.77 -1.24 -1.79
CA ARG A 295 -2.54 -1.44 -3.23
C ARG A 295 -3.03 -0.26 -4.07
N THR A 296 -4.17 0.32 -3.72
CA THR A 296 -4.72 1.50 -4.40
C THR A 296 -3.79 2.70 -4.26
N ARG A 297 -3.32 2.99 -3.03
CA ARG A 297 -2.34 4.07 -2.79
C ARG A 297 -1.04 3.84 -3.56
N PHE A 298 -0.53 2.61 -3.59
CA PHE A 298 0.63 2.26 -4.42
C PHE A 298 0.41 2.63 -5.89
N ARG A 299 -0.75 2.28 -6.48
CA ARG A 299 -1.07 2.57 -7.88
C ARG A 299 -1.21 4.07 -8.15
N ILE A 300 -1.84 4.81 -7.24
CA ILE A 300 -1.96 6.27 -7.35
C ILE A 300 -0.56 6.91 -7.34
N ALA A 301 0.30 6.52 -6.40
CA ALA A 301 1.67 7.03 -6.30
C ALA A 301 2.51 6.70 -7.55
N LEU A 302 2.37 5.49 -8.10
CA LEU A 302 3.03 5.10 -9.35
C LEU A 302 2.55 5.94 -10.54
N ALA A 303 1.23 6.10 -10.69
CA ALA A 303 0.64 6.94 -11.72
C ALA A 303 1.07 8.40 -11.58
N ARG A 304 1.23 8.89 -10.34
CA ARG A 304 1.71 10.25 -10.07
C ARG A 304 3.15 10.46 -10.56
N LEU A 305 4.05 9.49 -10.37
CA LEU A 305 5.40 9.53 -10.95
C LEU A 305 5.38 9.52 -12.48
N HIS A 306 4.52 8.70 -13.09
CA HIS A 306 4.34 8.69 -14.54
C HIS A 306 3.82 10.04 -15.05
N ALA A 307 2.86 10.66 -14.36
CA ALA A 307 2.38 12.00 -14.71
C ALA A 307 3.49 13.06 -14.57
N THR A 308 4.33 12.97 -13.54
CA THR A 308 5.49 13.88 -13.37
C THR A 308 6.46 13.76 -14.55
N ILE A 309 6.91 12.56 -14.91
CA ILE A 309 7.86 12.41 -16.03
C ILE A 309 7.22 12.79 -17.38
N THR A 310 5.94 12.50 -17.59
CA THR A 310 5.18 12.96 -18.77
C THR A 310 5.16 14.49 -18.85
N SER A 311 5.00 15.17 -17.71
CA SER A 311 5.06 16.64 -17.64
C SER A 311 6.44 17.16 -18.00
N LEU A 312 7.51 16.53 -17.49
CA LEU A 312 8.89 16.89 -17.81
C LEU A 312 9.19 16.73 -19.30
N PHE A 313 8.80 15.62 -19.93
CA PHE A 313 8.97 15.44 -21.38
C PHE A 313 8.14 16.43 -22.19
N THR A 314 6.92 16.75 -21.77
CA THR A 314 6.12 17.78 -22.44
C THR A 314 6.80 19.15 -22.36
N VAL A 315 7.39 19.49 -21.23
CA VAL A 315 8.14 20.74 -21.02
C VAL A 315 9.42 20.77 -21.86
N GLU A 316 10.16 19.67 -21.96
CA GLU A 316 11.33 19.56 -22.84
C GLU A 316 10.96 19.84 -24.31
N LEU A 317 9.83 19.30 -24.77
CA LEU A 317 9.29 19.55 -26.11
C LEU A 317 8.90 21.03 -26.31
N ILE A 318 8.28 21.66 -25.32
CA ILE A 318 7.92 23.09 -25.36
C ILE A 318 9.16 23.98 -25.44
N ASP A 319 10.16 23.69 -24.62
CA ASP A 319 11.38 24.50 -24.51
C ASP A 319 12.38 24.21 -25.64
N GLY A 320 12.19 23.11 -26.37
CA GLY A 320 13.13 22.67 -27.42
C GLY A 320 14.49 22.26 -26.87
N VAL A 321 14.52 21.77 -25.62
CA VAL A 321 15.73 21.34 -24.92
C VAL A 321 15.79 19.82 -24.83
N GLY A 322 17.00 19.28 -24.74
CA GLY A 322 17.20 17.82 -24.73
C GLY A 322 17.13 17.21 -26.12
N ASP A 323 16.58 16.00 -26.22
CA ASP A 323 16.39 15.28 -27.48
C ASP A 323 14.87 15.15 -27.72
N PRO A 324 14.26 16.07 -28.50
CA PRO A 324 12.81 16.10 -28.69
C PRO A 324 12.26 14.81 -29.29
N GLN A 325 13.05 14.12 -30.12
CA GLN A 325 12.63 12.86 -30.71
C GLN A 325 12.51 11.79 -29.62
N TYR A 326 13.50 11.72 -28.74
CA TYR A 326 13.48 10.79 -27.61
C TYR A 326 12.28 11.04 -26.67
N SER A 327 12.04 12.30 -26.31
CA SER A 327 10.93 12.66 -25.42
C SER A 327 9.59 12.33 -26.07
N ALA A 328 9.46 12.50 -27.40
CA ALA A 328 8.28 12.08 -28.15
C ALA A 328 8.09 10.55 -28.21
N GLU A 329 9.17 9.77 -28.41
CA GLU A 329 9.14 8.30 -28.47
C GLU A 329 8.80 7.65 -27.12
N ALA A 330 9.10 8.31 -26.00
CA ALA A 330 8.81 7.82 -24.65
C ALA A 330 7.35 8.05 -24.21
N ILE A 331 6.67 9.04 -24.78
CA ILE A 331 5.30 9.43 -24.39
C ILE A 331 4.27 8.30 -24.57
N PRO A 332 4.27 7.52 -25.66
CA PRO A 332 3.34 6.39 -25.82
C PRO A 332 3.40 5.37 -24.67
N ASP A 333 4.61 4.95 -24.25
CA ASP A 333 4.79 4.00 -23.13
C ASP A 333 4.23 4.56 -21.80
N LEU A 334 4.32 5.89 -21.61
CA LEU A 334 3.77 6.59 -20.45
C LEU A 334 2.25 6.71 -20.50
N ILE A 335 1.68 7.02 -21.68
CA ILE A 335 0.22 7.04 -21.90
C ILE A 335 -0.37 5.66 -21.61
N GLU A 336 0.26 4.60 -22.11
CA GLU A 336 -0.14 3.22 -21.85
C GLU A 336 -0.11 2.93 -20.34
N SER A 337 1.00 3.22 -19.68
CA SER A 337 1.16 2.98 -18.24
C SER A 337 0.17 3.77 -17.38
N LEU A 338 -0.18 5.00 -17.78
CA LEU A 338 -1.19 5.82 -17.11
C LEU A 338 -2.61 5.26 -17.33
N ASN A 339 -2.94 4.82 -18.55
CA ASN A 339 -4.24 4.20 -18.85
C ASN A 339 -4.45 2.94 -18.02
N ASP A 340 -3.46 2.04 -18.01
CA ASP A 340 -3.51 0.80 -17.24
C ASP A 340 -3.58 1.07 -15.73
N GLY A 341 -2.83 2.08 -15.26
CA GLY A 341 -2.88 2.55 -13.89
C GLY A 341 -4.28 3.02 -13.49
N ILE A 342 -4.91 3.90 -14.28
CA ILE A 342 -6.27 4.41 -14.02
C ILE A 342 -7.28 3.26 -14.01
N ALA A 343 -7.24 2.38 -15.02
CA ALA A 343 -8.16 1.25 -15.10
C ALA A 343 -8.02 0.28 -13.92
N GLU A 344 -6.80 0.05 -13.42
CA GLU A 344 -6.58 -0.78 -12.22
C GLU A 344 -7.09 -0.10 -10.95
N MET A 345 -6.84 1.21 -10.78
CA MET A 345 -7.33 1.95 -9.62
C MET A 345 -8.86 1.94 -9.54
N GLU A 346 -9.56 1.98 -10.68
CA GLU A 346 -11.02 1.85 -10.72
C GLU A 346 -11.53 0.47 -10.30
N ARG A 347 -10.87 -0.60 -10.79
CA ARG A 347 -11.18 -1.96 -10.34
C ARG A 347 -10.99 -2.10 -8.83
N GLN A 348 -9.92 -1.51 -8.31
CA GLN A 348 -9.63 -1.53 -6.87
C GLN A 348 -10.64 -0.70 -6.07
N ALA A 349 -11.03 0.48 -6.55
CA ALA A 349 -12.08 1.29 -5.93
C ALA A 349 -13.43 0.56 -5.89
N GLN A 350 -13.79 -0.16 -6.95
CA GLN A 350 -15.00 -0.98 -6.97
C GLN A 350 -14.93 -2.15 -5.96
N ALA A 351 -13.77 -2.81 -5.87
CA ALA A 351 -13.54 -3.85 -4.87
C ALA A 351 -13.60 -3.29 -3.44
N HIS A 352 -13.01 -2.11 -3.20
CA HIS A 352 -13.09 -1.40 -1.93
C HIS A 352 -14.54 -1.12 -1.53
N ARG A 353 -15.36 -0.58 -2.45
CA ARG A 353 -16.80 -0.32 -2.20
C ARG A 353 -17.53 -1.61 -1.81
N ALA A 354 -17.24 -2.72 -2.47
CA ALA A 354 -17.84 -4.02 -2.16
C ALA A 354 -17.41 -4.57 -0.78
N LEU A 355 -16.13 -4.44 -0.41
CA LEU A 355 -15.61 -4.83 0.90
C LEU A 355 -16.19 -3.94 2.01
N ALA A 356 -16.24 -2.64 1.80
CA ALA A 356 -16.84 -1.69 2.76
C ALA A 356 -18.33 -1.99 3.00
N ALA A 357 -19.10 -2.30 1.95
CA ALA A 357 -20.49 -2.71 2.09
C ALA A 357 -20.65 -4.00 2.93
N GLN A 358 -19.75 -4.97 2.77
CA GLN A 358 -19.73 -6.19 3.59
C GLN A 358 -19.40 -5.90 5.06
N VAL A 359 -18.42 -5.04 5.33
CA VAL A 359 -18.07 -4.59 6.69
C VAL A 359 -19.29 -3.98 7.38
N VAL A 360 -19.99 -3.06 6.71
CA VAL A 360 -21.21 -2.43 7.26
C VAL A 360 -22.30 -3.48 7.52
N ALA A 361 -22.49 -4.43 6.59
CA ALA A 361 -23.48 -5.49 6.77
C ALA A 361 -23.18 -6.36 8.00
N TYR A 362 -21.92 -6.75 8.20
CA TYR A 362 -21.50 -7.53 9.37
C TYR A 362 -21.63 -6.74 10.66
N ILE A 363 -21.24 -5.47 10.69
CA ILE A 363 -21.44 -4.60 11.86
C ILE A 363 -22.92 -4.56 12.24
N GLY A 364 -23.79 -4.29 11.27
CA GLY A 364 -25.23 -4.23 11.51
C GLY A 364 -25.81 -5.58 11.99
N GLU A 365 -25.31 -6.71 11.50
CA GLU A 365 -25.73 -8.04 11.96
C GLU A 365 -25.29 -8.30 13.39
N VAL A 366 -24.04 -8.01 13.72
CA VAL A 366 -23.50 -8.11 15.09
C VAL A 366 -24.28 -7.22 16.06
N SER A 367 -24.52 -5.95 15.70
CA SER A 367 -25.32 -5.02 16.51
C SER A 367 -26.74 -5.56 16.78
N ARG A 368 -27.43 -6.09 15.77
CA ARG A 368 -28.77 -6.67 15.92
C ARG A 368 -28.77 -7.91 16.83
N MET A 369 -27.81 -8.81 16.64
CA MET A 369 -27.71 -10.03 17.46
C MET A 369 -27.41 -9.71 18.92
N MET A 370 -26.54 -8.72 19.16
CA MET A 370 -26.14 -8.32 20.51
C MET A 370 -27.17 -7.45 21.23
N THR A 371 -28.19 -6.92 20.54
CA THR A 371 -29.17 -6.01 21.14
C THR A 371 -29.91 -6.65 22.32
N ILE A 372 -30.54 -7.81 22.12
CA ILE A 372 -31.36 -8.46 23.17
C ILE A 372 -30.50 -8.93 24.36
N PRO A 373 -29.40 -9.67 24.15
CA PRO A 373 -28.56 -10.13 25.27
C PRO A 373 -27.98 -8.98 26.07
N ASN A 374 -27.55 -7.91 25.40
CA ASN A 374 -27.02 -6.72 26.07
C ASN A 374 -28.10 -6.00 26.87
N GLN A 375 -29.32 -5.86 26.35
CA GLN A 375 -30.45 -5.28 27.09
C GLN A 375 -30.83 -6.09 28.33
N LEU A 376 -30.86 -7.42 28.21
CA LEU A 376 -31.21 -8.29 29.34
C LEU A 376 -30.15 -8.24 30.45
N LEU A 377 -28.86 -8.23 30.10
CA LEU A 377 -27.79 -8.02 31.07
C LEU A 377 -27.85 -6.61 31.67
N MET A 378 -28.12 -5.58 30.87
CA MET A 378 -28.28 -4.21 31.36
C MET A 378 -29.41 -4.09 32.40
N LEU A 379 -30.54 -4.79 32.19
CA LEU A 379 -31.63 -4.86 33.16
C LEU A 379 -31.20 -5.53 34.47
N TRP A 380 -30.39 -6.58 34.41
CA TRP A 380 -29.81 -7.21 35.61
C TRP A 380 -28.90 -6.25 36.36
N THR A 381 -27.92 -5.66 35.66
CA THR A 381 -26.88 -4.81 36.25
C THR A 381 -27.45 -3.50 36.82
N GLY A 382 -28.60 -3.04 36.31
CA GLY A 382 -29.35 -1.92 36.87
C GLY A 382 -30.29 -2.30 38.03
N SER A 383 -30.46 -3.58 38.34
CA SER A 383 -31.37 -4.04 39.39
C SER A 383 -30.69 -4.08 40.76
N PRO A 384 -31.46 -3.91 41.88
CA PRO A 384 -30.93 -4.08 43.23
C PRO A 384 -30.34 -5.47 43.48
N ALA A 385 -30.82 -6.50 42.77
CA ALA A 385 -30.34 -7.88 42.91
C ALA A 385 -28.87 -8.03 42.49
N SER A 386 -28.38 -7.20 41.56
CA SER A 386 -26.98 -7.27 41.09
C SER A 386 -25.95 -6.84 42.15
N THR A 387 -26.39 -6.11 43.18
CA THR A 387 -25.58 -5.57 44.28
C THR A 387 -26.05 -6.03 45.65
N ASP A 388 -26.88 -7.08 45.70
CA ASP A 388 -27.39 -7.64 46.96
C ASP A 388 -26.20 -8.13 47.82
N PRO A 389 -26.04 -7.63 49.06
CA PRO A 389 -24.99 -8.11 49.96
C PRO A 389 -25.07 -9.59 50.30
N ALA A 390 -26.24 -10.23 50.08
CA ALA A 390 -26.44 -11.66 50.26
C ALA A 390 -25.94 -12.51 49.07
N LEU A 391 -25.56 -11.91 47.93
CA LEU A 391 -25.09 -12.66 46.77
C LEU A 391 -23.79 -13.42 47.11
N PRO A 392 -23.67 -14.71 46.76
CA PRO A 392 -22.42 -15.44 46.92
C PRO A 392 -21.26 -14.76 46.19
N ALA A 393 -20.05 -14.80 46.77
CA ALA A 393 -18.87 -14.10 46.24
C ALA A 393 -18.61 -14.37 44.74
N THR A 394 -18.70 -15.63 44.31
CA THR A 394 -18.55 -16.01 42.89
C THR A 394 -19.61 -15.37 41.99
N ALA A 395 -20.87 -15.29 42.46
CA ALA A 395 -21.94 -14.65 41.71
C ALA A 395 -21.76 -13.13 41.67
N ALA A 396 -21.27 -12.52 42.75
CA ALA A 396 -20.99 -11.08 42.81
C ALA A 396 -19.85 -10.70 41.83
N GLU A 397 -18.79 -11.52 41.77
CA GLU A 397 -17.69 -11.34 40.80
C GLU A 397 -18.18 -11.43 39.35
N LEU A 398 -19.01 -12.43 39.04
CA LEU A 398 -19.56 -12.60 37.69
C LEU A 398 -20.57 -11.49 37.34
N SER A 399 -21.37 -11.02 38.30
CA SER A 399 -22.25 -9.86 38.14
C SER A 399 -21.45 -8.60 37.81
N ALA A 400 -20.35 -8.35 38.53
CA ALA A 400 -19.46 -7.22 38.25
C ALA A 400 -18.77 -7.33 36.87
N ALA A 401 -18.36 -8.54 36.48
CA ALA A 401 -17.81 -8.78 35.15
C ALA A 401 -18.86 -8.54 34.05
N ALA A 402 -20.10 -9.00 34.25
CA ALA A 402 -21.21 -8.75 33.33
C ALA A 402 -21.50 -7.25 33.15
N SER A 403 -21.49 -6.47 34.22
CA SER A 403 -21.61 -5.00 34.14
C SER A 403 -20.53 -4.38 33.26
N GLY A 404 -19.26 -4.76 33.44
CA GLY A 404 -18.15 -4.24 32.62
C GLY A 404 -18.27 -4.65 31.14
N VAL A 405 -18.77 -5.86 30.87
CA VAL A 405 -19.01 -6.34 29.50
C VAL A 405 -20.16 -5.59 28.84
N VAL A 406 -21.26 -5.32 29.53
CA VAL A 406 -22.40 -4.55 28.99
C VAL A 406 -21.98 -3.14 28.60
N GLU A 407 -21.26 -2.45 29.47
CA GLU A 407 -20.73 -1.11 29.21
C GLU A 407 -19.80 -1.12 27.99
N SER A 408 -18.86 -2.07 27.96
CA SER A 408 -17.89 -2.18 26.88
C SER A 408 -18.53 -2.55 25.53
N VAL A 409 -19.44 -3.53 25.48
CA VAL A 409 -20.14 -3.90 24.24
C VAL A 409 -21.01 -2.76 23.73
N GLY A 410 -21.75 -2.09 24.61
CA GLY A 410 -22.55 -0.92 24.23
C GLY A 410 -21.70 0.18 23.58
N GLN A 411 -20.56 0.50 24.18
CA GLN A 411 -19.62 1.49 23.64
C GLN A 411 -19.03 1.05 22.29
N ARG A 412 -18.59 -0.22 22.18
CA ARG A 412 -17.96 -0.75 20.96
C ARG A 412 -18.93 -0.84 19.79
N LEU A 413 -20.19 -1.23 20.03
CA LEU A 413 -21.20 -1.26 18.98
C LEU A 413 -21.54 0.15 18.49
N ALA A 414 -21.68 1.13 19.40
CA ALA A 414 -21.91 2.53 19.01
C ALA A 414 -20.73 3.10 18.19
N GLU A 415 -19.49 2.78 18.58
CA GLU A 415 -18.28 3.14 17.84
C GLU A 415 -18.26 2.52 16.44
N LEU A 416 -18.59 1.23 16.32
CA LEU A 416 -18.65 0.54 15.02
C LEU A 416 -19.76 1.10 14.11
N ASP A 417 -20.93 1.42 14.67
CA ASP A 417 -22.05 2.00 13.90
C ASP A 417 -21.71 3.41 13.39
N ASP A 418 -21.05 4.25 14.19
CA ASP A 418 -20.56 5.58 13.75
C ASP A 418 -19.53 5.45 12.63
N LEU A 419 -18.53 4.58 12.82
CA LEU A 419 -17.49 4.34 11.82
C LEU A 419 -18.07 3.77 10.52
N ALA A 420 -19.05 2.86 10.61
CA ALA A 420 -19.76 2.32 9.45
C ALA A 420 -20.51 3.42 8.68
N ALA A 421 -21.20 4.32 9.38
CA ALA A 421 -21.88 5.45 8.77
C ALA A 421 -20.91 6.41 8.06
N ARG A 422 -19.75 6.68 8.69
CA ARG A 422 -18.69 7.49 8.08
C ARG A 422 -18.11 6.85 6.83
N CYS A 423 -17.87 5.53 6.83
CA CYS A 423 -17.42 4.81 5.65
C CYS A 423 -18.41 4.89 4.47
N GLN A 424 -19.72 4.91 4.75
CA GLN A 424 -20.74 5.10 3.71
C GLN A 424 -20.80 6.55 3.20
N ALA A 425 -20.50 7.52 4.07
CA ALA A 425 -20.52 8.94 3.73
C ALA A 425 -19.30 9.38 2.91
N ILE A 426 -18.16 8.67 3.02
CA ILE A 426 -17.01 8.91 2.14
C ILE A 426 -17.37 8.43 0.74
N HIS A 427 -17.81 9.38 -0.08
CA HIS A 427 -17.78 9.26 -1.51
C HIS A 427 -16.33 9.44 -1.94
N VAL A 428 -15.62 8.34 -2.24
CA VAL A 428 -14.42 8.44 -3.07
C VAL A 428 -14.94 8.94 -4.41
N ALA A 429 -14.65 10.21 -4.70
CA ALA A 429 -15.08 10.86 -5.92
C ALA A 429 -14.73 9.97 -7.11
N ASP A 430 -15.66 9.86 -8.05
CA ASP A 430 -15.50 9.13 -9.31
C ASP A 430 -14.59 9.94 -10.27
N ASP A 431 -13.49 10.49 -9.73
CA ASP A 431 -12.48 11.31 -10.44
C ASP A 431 -11.85 10.52 -11.60
N ALA A 432 -12.03 9.21 -11.64
CA ALA A 432 -11.54 8.37 -12.71
C ALA A 432 -12.13 8.73 -14.09
N ALA A 433 -13.37 9.23 -14.17
CA ALA A 433 -13.91 9.74 -15.43
C ALA A 433 -13.13 10.97 -15.92
N ASP A 434 -12.93 11.95 -15.03
CA ASP A 434 -12.18 13.17 -15.33
C ASP A 434 -10.71 12.87 -15.67
N LEU A 435 -10.09 11.93 -14.97
CA LEU A 435 -8.72 11.45 -15.26
C LEU A 435 -8.64 10.81 -16.65
N ARG A 436 -9.64 10.00 -17.05
CA ARG A 436 -9.68 9.41 -18.40
C ARG A 436 -9.88 10.47 -19.47
N ASP A 437 -10.76 11.43 -19.24
CA ASP A 437 -11.01 12.52 -20.21
C ASP A 437 -9.77 13.40 -20.39
N ALA A 438 -9.07 13.69 -19.30
CA ALA A 438 -7.79 14.39 -19.36
C ALA A 438 -6.73 13.56 -20.10
N LEU A 439 -6.61 12.25 -19.85
CA LEU A 439 -5.66 11.37 -20.53
C LEU A 439 -6.01 11.18 -22.02
N SER A 440 -7.29 11.13 -22.38
CA SER A 440 -7.76 11.09 -23.76
C SER A 440 -7.39 12.38 -24.52
N SER A 441 -7.58 13.53 -23.86
CA SER A 441 -7.17 14.84 -24.39
C SER A 441 -5.65 14.91 -24.58
N PHE A 442 -4.88 14.44 -23.59
CA PHE A 442 -3.43 14.33 -23.67
C PHE A 442 -3.00 13.45 -24.85
N THR A 443 -3.59 12.27 -24.99
CA THR A 443 -3.25 11.29 -26.04
C THR A 443 -3.51 11.84 -27.44
N THR A 444 -4.64 12.53 -27.61
CA THR A 444 -5.00 13.17 -28.89
C THR A 444 -3.99 14.24 -29.26
N ALA A 445 -3.62 15.11 -28.32
CA ALA A 445 -2.63 16.16 -28.55
C ALA A 445 -1.22 15.59 -28.81
N ALA A 446 -0.79 14.59 -28.04
CA ALA A 446 0.50 13.92 -28.24
C ALA A 446 0.62 13.30 -29.64
N SER A 447 -0.46 12.72 -30.15
CA SER A 447 -0.49 12.14 -31.50
C SER A 447 -0.34 13.19 -32.62
N ALA A 448 -0.72 14.44 -32.36
CA ALA A 448 -0.54 15.55 -33.31
C ALA A 448 0.89 16.13 -33.30
N VAL A 449 1.64 15.90 -32.21
CA VAL A 449 3.02 16.37 -32.03
C VAL A 449 4.05 15.32 -32.47
N ALA A 450 3.69 14.04 -32.53
CA ALA A 450 4.59 12.96 -32.90
C ALA A 450 5.17 13.17 -34.32
N PRO A 451 6.50 13.01 -34.52
CA PRO A 451 7.11 13.15 -35.83
C PRO A 451 6.57 12.10 -36.81
N SER A 452 6.20 12.55 -38.03
CA SER A 452 5.66 11.72 -39.12
C SER A 452 6.60 10.63 -39.62
#